data_AF-A0A3F2RMV2-F1
#
_entry.id   AF-A0A3F2RMV2-F1
#
_cell.length_a   1.000
_cell.length_b   1.000
_cell.length_c   1.000
_cell.angle_alpha   90.00
_cell.angle_beta   90.00
_cell.angle_gamma   90.00
#
_symmetry.space_group_name_H-M   'P 1'
#
loop_
_entity.id
_entity.type
_entity.pdbx_description
1 polymer ?
#
loop_
_entity_poly.entity_id
_entity_poly.type
_entity_poly.pdbx_seq_one_letter_code
_entity_poly.pdbx_strand_id
1 'polypeptide(L)'
;MLEKVVESVLEEYVSEWVEGLDSEKMKVALFAGKVEFRDLRMRGAALDKFQLPMKMKSGSVGRLSIKVPWKRLTSQGVKIQVEDVFLVVQPTNLGDAGADEDDDSYLLRTRWAKQQEVRMLEILEKVKSDGTAASGDGDTDGAGDSDPTASWGYRKKILNTILDNVTFEFTNIHIRYEDSKHVASPIPLALGLMIDSIIISTTNANGQAEFVDRAQARTAFVHRRLEMTQASVYSDNIEIPGAKDPKGPSRSGSNIIHPFKLV
;
A
#
# COMPACT_ATOMS: atom_id res chain seq x y z
N MET A 1 1.75 -11.78 -23.01
CA MET A 1 2.73 -12.38 -22.05
C MET A 1 3.12 -11.39 -20.96
N LEU A 2 3.21 -10.09 -21.28
CA LEU A 2 3.46 -9.02 -20.32
C LEU A 2 2.30 -8.81 -19.34
N GLU A 3 1.06 -8.99 -19.80
CA GLU A 3 -0.16 -8.83 -19.02
C GLU A 3 -0.14 -9.75 -17.80
N LYS A 4 0.22 -11.02 -18.02
CA LYS A 4 0.38 -12.03 -16.96
C LYS A 4 1.40 -11.63 -15.89
N VAL A 5 2.49 -10.96 -16.30
CA VAL A 5 3.53 -10.47 -15.39
C VAL A 5 3.00 -9.31 -14.54
N VAL A 6 2.33 -8.35 -15.16
CA VAL A 6 1.75 -7.21 -14.44
C VAL A 6 0.61 -7.68 -13.52
N GLU A 7 -0.20 -8.62 -13.96
CA GLU A 7 -1.26 -9.27 -13.18
C GLU A 7 -0.69 -10.00 -11.97
N SER A 8 0.37 -10.80 -12.13
CA SER A 8 0.97 -11.51 -11.00
C SER A 8 1.56 -10.56 -9.97
N VAL A 9 2.21 -9.49 -10.43
CA VAL A 9 2.77 -8.47 -9.53
C VAL A 9 1.65 -7.75 -8.77
N LEU A 10 0.66 -7.20 -9.48
CA LEU A 10 -0.48 -6.54 -8.83
C LEU A 10 -1.23 -7.51 -7.91
N GLU A 11 -1.32 -8.79 -8.30
CA GLU A 11 -1.96 -9.80 -7.49
C GLU A 11 -1.28 -10.03 -6.17
N GLU A 12 0.02 -10.30 -6.21
CA GLU A 12 0.82 -10.46 -5.01
C GLU A 12 0.72 -9.21 -4.11
N TYR A 13 0.89 -8.01 -4.68
CA TYR A 13 0.81 -6.77 -3.89
C TYR A 13 -0.53 -6.62 -3.17
N VAL A 14 -1.66 -6.80 -3.86
CA VAL A 14 -2.99 -6.63 -3.24
C VAL A 14 -3.28 -7.76 -2.24
N SER A 15 -2.95 -9.00 -2.60
CA SER A 15 -3.16 -10.19 -1.77
C SER A 15 -2.43 -10.11 -0.43
N GLU A 16 -1.38 -9.30 -0.31
CA GLU A 16 -0.67 -9.05 0.95
C GLU A 16 -1.38 -8.09 1.91
N TRP A 17 -2.27 -7.21 1.42
CA TRP A 17 -2.99 -6.25 2.27
C TRP A 17 -4.38 -6.75 2.65
N VAL A 18 -4.97 -7.59 1.81
CA VAL A 18 -6.38 -7.97 1.88
C VAL A 18 -6.56 -9.50 1.99
N GLU A 19 -7.56 -9.91 2.78
CA GLU A 19 -7.97 -11.30 2.96
C GLU A 19 -9.10 -11.69 1.99
N GLY A 20 -9.20 -12.99 1.68
CA GLY A 20 -10.36 -13.54 0.97
C GLY A 20 -10.42 -13.28 -0.54
N LEU A 21 -9.36 -12.73 -1.13
CA LEU A 21 -9.22 -12.61 -2.58
C LEU A 21 -8.77 -13.93 -3.19
N ASP A 22 -9.51 -14.41 -4.18
CA ASP A 22 -9.15 -15.56 -5.00
C ASP A 22 -8.17 -15.10 -6.10
N SER A 23 -6.92 -15.55 -5.98
CA SER A 23 -5.81 -15.16 -6.85
C SER A 23 -6.11 -15.40 -8.34
N GLU A 24 -6.81 -16.48 -8.69
CA GLU A 24 -7.13 -16.79 -10.09
C GLU A 24 -8.19 -15.83 -10.63
N LYS A 25 -9.27 -15.61 -9.86
CA LYS A 25 -10.33 -14.66 -10.26
C LYS A 25 -9.79 -13.24 -10.37
N MET A 26 -8.87 -12.85 -9.49
CA MET A 26 -8.27 -11.53 -9.55
C MET A 26 -7.39 -11.36 -10.79
N LYS A 27 -6.57 -12.35 -11.14
CA LYS A 27 -5.77 -12.31 -12.38
C LYS A 27 -6.66 -12.16 -13.61
N VAL A 28 -7.74 -12.95 -13.68
CA VAL A 28 -8.73 -12.86 -14.78
C VAL A 28 -9.39 -11.48 -14.83
N ALA A 29 -9.75 -10.90 -13.68
CA ALA A 29 -10.36 -9.58 -13.62
C ALA A 29 -9.37 -8.45 -13.97
N LEU A 30 -8.10 -8.58 -13.58
CA LEU A 30 -7.03 -7.66 -13.95
C LEU A 30 -6.75 -7.72 -15.46
N PHE A 31 -6.79 -8.90 -16.08
CA PHE A 31 -6.65 -9.06 -17.54
C PHE A 31 -7.71 -8.27 -18.32
N ALA A 32 -8.93 -8.14 -17.78
CA ALA A 32 -9.97 -7.29 -18.38
C ALA A 32 -9.64 -5.78 -18.35
N GLY A 33 -8.67 -5.35 -17.55
CA GLY A 33 -8.16 -3.97 -17.46
C GLY A 33 -8.91 -3.06 -16.48
N LYS A 34 -10.02 -3.54 -15.91
CA LYS A 34 -10.70 -2.87 -14.80
C LYS A 34 -11.26 -3.92 -13.85
N VAL A 35 -10.85 -3.84 -12.59
CA VAL A 35 -11.37 -4.69 -11.51
C VAL A 35 -11.83 -3.82 -10.35
N GLU A 36 -12.91 -4.26 -9.70
CA GLU A 36 -13.45 -3.66 -8.49
C GLU A 36 -13.77 -4.76 -7.49
N PHE A 37 -13.30 -4.57 -6.26
CA PHE A 37 -13.58 -5.42 -5.12
C PHE A 37 -14.27 -4.59 -4.03
N ARG A 38 -15.15 -5.23 -3.26
CA ARG A 38 -15.92 -4.58 -2.19
C ARG A 38 -15.87 -5.40 -0.92
N ASP A 39 -16.15 -4.74 0.20
CA ASP A 39 -16.29 -5.34 1.52
C ASP A 39 -15.08 -6.21 1.89
N LEU A 40 -13.91 -5.64 1.67
CA LEU A 40 -12.63 -6.30 1.84
C LEU A 40 -12.20 -6.23 3.31
N ARG A 41 -11.62 -7.33 3.81
CA ARG A 41 -11.00 -7.37 5.13
C ARG A 41 -9.51 -7.20 4.99
N MET A 42 -8.91 -6.34 5.81
CA MET A 42 -7.46 -6.17 5.83
C MET A 42 -6.80 -7.29 6.63
N ARG A 43 -5.64 -7.74 6.16
CA ARG A 43 -4.81 -8.72 6.87
C ARG A 43 -4.30 -8.13 8.18
N GLY A 44 -4.40 -8.89 9.26
CA GLY A 44 -3.85 -8.47 10.56
C GLY A 44 -2.36 -8.11 10.50
N ALA A 45 -1.59 -8.84 9.69
CA ALA A 45 -0.15 -8.63 9.48
C ALA A 45 0.18 -7.50 8.48
N ALA A 46 -0.81 -6.80 7.93
CA ALA A 46 -0.59 -5.77 6.90
C ALA A 46 0.26 -4.60 7.45
N LEU A 47 0.05 -4.20 8.71
CA LEU A 47 0.80 -3.10 9.33
C LEU A 47 2.16 -3.52 9.89
N ASP A 48 2.41 -4.82 10.07
CA ASP A 48 3.68 -5.33 10.64
C ASP A 48 4.87 -4.97 9.75
N LYS A 49 4.62 -4.80 8.44
CA LYS A 49 5.60 -4.33 7.46
C LYS A 49 6.17 -2.96 7.78
N PHE A 50 5.38 -2.08 8.38
CA PHE A 50 5.84 -0.75 8.76
C PHE A 50 6.64 -0.74 10.07
N GLN A 51 6.81 -1.91 10.71
CA GLN A 51 7.54 -2.07 11.98
C GLN A 51 7.09 -1.06 13.04
N LEU A 52 5.79 -0.78 13.08
CA LEU A 52 5.21 0.16 14.03
C LEU A 52 5.02 -0.53 15.38
N PRO A 53 5.11 0.20 16.51
CA PRO A 53 4.83 -0.32 17.85
C PRO A 53 3.32 -0.52 18.09
N MET A 54 2.59 -0.98 17.08
CA MET A 54 1.16 -1.23 17.10
C MET A 54 0.80 -2.42 16.21
N LYS A 55 -0.24 -3.15 16.63
CA LYS A 55 -0.82 -4.26 15.87
C LYS A 55 -2.21 -3.88 15.38
N MET A 56 -2.60 -4.36 14.20
CA MET A 56 -3.97 -4.23 13.72
C MET A 56 -4.89 -5.17 14.51
N LYS A 57 -5.91 -4.61 15.14
CA LYS A 57 -6.99 -5.35 15.81
C LYS A 57 -8.07 -5.76 14.81
N SER A 58 -8.45 -4.83 13.94
CA SER A 58 -9.36 -5.07 12.82
C SER A 58 -9.12 -4.04 11.73
N GLY A 59 -9.36 -4.41 10.47
CA GLY A 59 -9.33 -3.48 9.36
C GLY A 59 -10.27 -3.90 8.24
N SER A 60 -10.86 -2.91 7.58
CA SER A 60 -11.76 -3.12 6.44
C SER A 60 -11.55 -2.05 5.38
N VAL A 61 -11.82 -2.42 4.14
CA VAL A 61 -11.81 -1.55 2.97
C VAL A 61 -13.14 -1.73 2.25
N GLY A 62 -13.94 -0.68 2.14
CA GLY A 62 -15.25 -0.77 1.49
C GLY A 62 -15.13 -1.00 -0.01
N ARG A 63 -14.17 -0.35 -0.70
CA ARG A 63 -13.92 -0.53 -2.13
C ARG A 63 -12.45 -0.47 -2.51
N LEU A 64 -12.01 -1.40 -3.36
CA LEU A 64 -10.73 -1.35 -4.07
C LEU A 64 -10.99 -1.43 -5.58
N SER A 65 -10.57 -0.42 -6.33
CA SER A 65 -10.70 -0.34 -7.79
C SER A 65 -9.32 -0.20 -8.42
N ILE A 66 -9.01 -1.06 -9.38
CA ILE A 66 -7.74 -1.04 -10.12
C ILE A 66 -8.06 -0.93 -11.60
N LYS A 67 -7.50 0.09 -12.25
CA LYS A 67 -7.65 0.34 -13.68
C LYS A 67 -6.29 0.28 -14.36
N VAL A 68 -6.10 -0.75 -15.18
CA VAL A 68 -4.88 -1.00 -15.95
C VAL A 68 -5.11 -0.65 -17.42
N PRO A 69 -4.51 0.43 -17.95
CA PRO A 69 -4.72 0.84 -19.34
C PRO A 69 -3.83 0.01 -20.28
N TRP A 70 -4.11 -1.29 -20.47
CA TRP A 70 -3.30 -2.22 -21.27
C TRP A 70 -2.85 -1.68 -22.64
N LYS A 71 -3.76 -1.00 -23.35
CA LYS A 71 -3.50 -0.41 -24.67
C LYS A 71 -2.61 0.85 -24.64
N ARG A 72 -2.37 1.43 -23.47
CA ARG A 72 -1.73 2.74 -23.27
C ARG A 72 -0.76 2.76 -22.08
N LEU A 73 -0.18 1.62 -21.69
CA LEU A 73 0.76 1.55 -20.55
C LEU A 73 2.01 2.42 -20.70
N THR A 74 2.34 2.83 -21.93
CA THR A 74 3.46 3.73 -22.25
C THR A 74 3.10 5.22 -22.20
N SER A 75 1.84 5.58 -22.02
CA SER A 75 1.37 6.98 -21.99
C SER A 75 0.33 7.27 -20.91
N GLN A 76 -0.19 6.25 -20.23
CA GLN A 76 -1.16 6.35 -19.15
C GLN A 76 -0.78 5.41 -18.01
N GLY A 77 -0.76 5.96 -16.79
CA GLY A 77 -0.47 5.22 -15.58
C GLY A 77 -1.61 4.31 -15.11
N VAL A 78 -1.27 3.30 -14.33
CA VAL A 78 -2.25 2.47 -13.61
C VAL A 78 -2.88 3.31 -12.50
N LYS A 79 -4.21 3.29 -12.39
CA LYS A 79 -4.94 3.99 -11.32
C LYS A 79 -5.46 2.98 -10.30
N ILE A 80 -5.10 3.19 -9.04
CA ILE A 80 -5.57 2.38 -7.90
C ILE A 80 -6.36 3.31 -6.98
N GLN A 81 -7.61 2.97 -6.71
CA GLN A 81 -8.50 3.72 -5.84
C GLN A 81 -8.94 2.82 -4.68
N VAL A 82 -8.82 3.33 -3.46
CA VAL A 82 -9.21 2.64 -2.23
C VAL A 82 -10.16 3.56 -1.47
N GLU A 83 -11.31 3.05 -1.08
CA GLU A 83 -12.35 3.83 -0.42
C GLU A 83 -12.82 3.14 0.84
N ASP A 84 -13.23 3.95 1.81
CA ASP A 84 -13.80 3.50 3.08
C ASP A 84 -12.81 2.61 3.84
N VAL A 85 -11.64 3.18 4.13
CA VAL A 85 -10.57 2.49 4.85
C VAL A 85 -10.77 2.69 6.34
N PHE A 86 -11.16 1.64 7.05
CA PHE A 86 -11.32 1.67 8.50
C PHE A 86 -10.29 0.76 9.15
N LEU A 87 -9.47 1.32 10.02
CA LEU A 87 -8.44 0.60 10.76
C LEU A 87 -8.63 0.80 12.25
N VAL A 88 -8.62 -0.29 13.01
CA VAL A 88 -8.50 -0.27 14.47
C VAL A 88 -7.17 -0.90 14.85
N VAL A 89 -6.33 -0.12 15.51
CA VAL A 89 -4.98 -0.51 15.92
C VAL A 89 -4.84 -0.40 17.43
N GLN A 90 -3.95 -1.22 18.01
CA GLN A 90 -3.68 -1.24 19.44
C GLN A 90 -2.17 -1.26 19.68
N PRO A 91 -1.67 -0.75 20.82
CA PRO A 91 -0.25 -0.83 21.14
C PRO A 91 0.22 -2.30 21.21
N THR A 92 1.46 -2.54 20.78
CA THR A 92 2.12 -3.83 21.00
C THR A 92 2.59 -3.89 22.46
N ASN A 93 2.33 -5.00 23.16
CA ASN A 93 2.82 -5.17 24.53
C ASN A 93 4.35 -5.22 24.54
N LEU A 94 4.99 -4.46 25.43
CA LEU A 94 6.44 -4.48 25.67
C LEU A 94 6.99 -5.86 26.06
N GLY A 95 6.16 -6.81 26.50
CA GLY A 95 6.58 -8.19 26.80
C GLY A 95 6.73 -9.11 25.57
N ASP A 96 6.13 -8.75 24.42
CA ASP A 96 6.29 -9.49 23.16
C ASP A 96 7.40 -8.87 22.27
N ALA A 97 7.76 -7.62 22.53
CA ALA A 97 8.96 -7.01 22.00
C ALA A 97 10.10 -7.46 22.90
N GLY A 98 10.88 -8.45 22.45
CA GLY A 98 12.08 -8.89 23.17
C GLY A 98 12.85 -7.68 23.69
N ALA A 99 13.20 -7.72 24.97
CA ALA A 99 14.01 -6.73 25.65
C ALA A 99 15.44 -6.74 25.11
N ASP A 100 15.59 -6.34 23.85
CA ASP A 100 16.84 -5.94 23.23
C ASP A 100 16.71 -4.43 22.98
N GLU A 101 16.72 -3.69 24.09
CA GLU A 101 17.11 -2.28 24.08
C GLU A 101 18.55 -2.24 23.56
N ASP A 102 18.73 -1.86 22.30
CA ASP A 102 19.91 -1.13 21.79
C ASP A 102 19.74 -0.84 20.29
N ASP A 103 19.40 0.42 19.97
CA ASP A 103 19.75 1.16 18.73
C ASP A 103 19.54 0.51 17.34
N ASP A 104 18.80 -0.59 17.24
CA ASP A 104 18.68 -1.37 16.00
C ASP A 104 17.54 -0.91 15.09
N SER A 105 16.71 0.06 15.50
CA SER A 105 15.56 0.50 14.70
C SER A 105 15.97 1.07 13.33
N TYR A 106 17.10 1.77 13.25
CA TYR A 106 17.63 2.30 11.98
C TYR A 106 18.22 1.19 11.11
N LEU A 107 18.97 0.26 11.71
CA LEU A 107 19.56 -0.88 11.00
C LEU A 107 18.48 -1.87 10.54
N LEU A 108 17.44 -2.11 11.34
CA LEU A 108 16.24 -2.87 11.01
C LEU A 108 15.46 -2.21 9.87
N ARG A 109 15.23 -0.90 9.92
CA ARG A 109 14.61 -0.14 8.81
C ARG A 109 15.42 -0.25 7.52
N THR A 110 16.75 -0.15 7.62
CA THR A 110 17.66 -0.27 6.46
C THR A 110 17.67 -1.69 5.91
N ARG A 111 17.69 -2.71 6.78
CA ARG A 111 17.57 -4.13 6.39
C ARG A 111 16.22 -4.41 5.76
N TRP A 112 15.14 -3.84 6.29
CA TRP A 112 13.78 -3.99 5.74
C TRP A 112 13.66 -3.35 4.36
N ALA A 113 14.15 -2.11 4.17
CA ALA A 113 14.18 -1.46 2.87
C ALA A 113 14.97 -2.30 1.85
N LYS A 114 16.15 -2.82 2.23
CA LYS A 114 16.92 -3.75 1.40
C LYS A 114 16.18 -5.06 1.13
N GLN A 115 15.46 -5.61 2.12
CA GLN A 115 14.65 -6.82 1.93
C GLN A 115 13.47 -6.58 0.99
N GLN A 116 12.83 -5.42 1.00
CA GLN A 116 11.79 -5.07 0.03
C GLN A 116 12.37 -5.02 -1.40
N GLU A 117 13.58 -4.48 -1.54
CA GLU A 117 14.29 -4.46 -2.83
C GLU A 117 14.66 -5.88 -3.30
N VAL A 118 15.25 -6.70 -2.42
CA VAL A 118 15.54 -8.12 -2.71
C VAL A 118 14.26 -8.87 -3.07
N ARG A 119 13.18 -8.65 -2.34
CA ARG A 119 11.89 -9.30 -2.60
C ARG A 119 11.30 -8.88 -3.94
N MET A 120 11.38 -7.60 -4.30
CA MET A 120 11.01 -7.14 -5.64
C MET A 120 11.85 -7.86 -6.70
N LEU A 121 13.16 -8.01 -6.47
CA LEU A 121 14.04 -8.77 -7.36
C LEU A 121 13.67 -10.25 -7.44
N GLU A 122 13.29 -10.88 -6.34
CA GLU A 122 12.82 -12.27 -6.29
C GLU A 122 11.49 -12.47 -7.02
N ILE A 123 10.54 -11.55 -6.87
CA ILE A 123 9.28 -11.57 -7.61
C ILE A 123 9.58 -11.43 -9.10
N LEU A 124 10.45 -10.48 -9.46
CA LEU A 124 10.91 -10.31 -10.83
C LEU A 124 11.63 -11.57 -11.33
N GLU A 125 12.46 -12.23 -10.53
CA GLU A 125 13.17 -13.45 -10.91
C GLU A 125 12.25 -14.65 -11.06
N LYS A 126 11.29 -14.85 -10.16
CA LYS A 126 10.24 -15.87 -10.29
C LYS A 126 9.42 -15.67 -11.56
N VAL A 127 9.08 -14.43 -11.86
CA VAL A 127 8.36 -14.09 -13.09
C VAL A 127 9.23 -14.26 -14.34
N LYS A 128 10.55 -14.01 -14.23
CA LYS A 128 11.51 -14.33 -15.29
C LYS A 128 11.56 -15.84 -15.53
N SER A 129 11.69 -16.65 -14.48
CA SER A 129 11.77 -18.12 -14.59
C SER A 129 10.50 -18.74 -15.14
N ASP A 130 9.32 -18.28 -14.70
CA ASP A 130 8.02 -18.71 -15.24
C ASP A 130 7.81 -18.24 -16.70
N GLY A 131 8.39 -17.11 -17.08
CA GLY A 131 8.40 -16.62 -18.45
C GLY A 131 9.33 -17.39 -19.39
N THR A 132 10.44 -17.93 -18.88
CA THR A 132 11.40 -18.76 -19.64
C THR A 132 11.04 -20.24 -19.68
N ALA A 133 10.23 -20.75 -18.74
CA ALA A 133 9.73 -22.13 -18.81
C ALA A 133 8.80 -22.39 -20.01
N ALA A 134 8.27 -21.33 -20.64
CA ALA A 134 7.47 -21.39 -21.87
C ALA A 134 8.27 -21.10 -23.16
N SER A 135 9.57 -20.82 -23.05
CA SER A 135 10.48 -20.66 -24.18
C SER A 135 11.75 -21.44 -23.89
N GLY A 136 11.72 -22.72 -24.24
CA GLY A 136 12.88 -23.61 -24.14
C GLY A 136 14.10 -22.98 -24.79
N ASP A 137 15.16 -22.84 -23.99
CA ASP A 137 16.47 -22.38 -24.41
C ASP A 137 17.12 -23.50 -25.24
N GLY A 138 16.84 -23.47 -26.55
CA GLY A 138 17.59 -24.20 -27.56
C GLY A 138 18.48 -23.20 -28.28
N ASP A 139 19.73 -23.13 -27.84
CA ASP A 139 20.82 -22.43 -28.50
C ASP A 139 20.93 -22.91 -29.96
N THR A 140 20.32 -22.16 -30.89
CA THR A 140 20.52 -22.32 -32.34
C THR A 140 20.36 -20.98 -33.03
N ASP A 141 21.48 -20.51 -33.59
CA ASP A 141 21.55 -19.49 -34.62
C ASP A 141 20.53 -19.77 -35.74
N GLY A 142 19.46 -18.97 -35.77
CA GLY A 142 18.42 -19.05 -36.80
C GLY A 142 17.60 -17.78 -36.83
N ALA A 143 17.76 -17.01 -37.91
CA ALA A 143 16.94 -15.85 -38.22
C ALA A 143 15.45 -16.24 -38.28
N GLY A 144 14.72 -15.95 -37.21
CA GLY A 144 13.29 -16.17 -37.07
C GLY A 144 12.69 -15.11 -36.16
N ASP A 145 11.63 -14.47 -36.66
CA ASP A 145 10.87 -13.36 -36.09
C ASP A 145 10.52 -13.59 -34.61
N SER A 146 11.40 -13.19 -33.70
CA SER A 146 11.14 -13.20 -32.26
C SER A 146 10.49 -11.87 -31.90
N ASP A 147 9.22 -11.93 -31.48
CA ASP A 147 8.47 -10.76 -31.03
C ASP A 147 9.32 -9.98 -29.99
N PRO A 148 9.79 -8.75 -30.31
CA PRO A 148 10.69 -8.00 -29.44
C PRO A 148 10.07 -7.68 -28.08
N THR A 149 8.74 -7.84 -27.94
CA THR A 149 8.03 -7.71 -26.66
C THR A 149 8.21 -8.91 -25.73
N ALA A 150 8.69 -10.05 -26.23
CA ALA A 150 8.94 -11.25 -25.45
C ALA A 150 10.20 -11.16 -24.58
N SER A 151 11.14 -10.27 -24.91
CA SER A 151 12.41 -10.08 -24.20
C SER A 151 12.22 -9.59 -22.75
N TRP A 152 12.94 -10.21 -21.81
CA TRP A 152 12.91 -9.83 -20.38
C TRP A 152 13.29 -8.36 -20.16
N GLY A 153 14.26 -7.83 -20.93
CA GLY A 153 14.66 -6.42 -20.82
C GLY A 153 13.53 -5.45 -21.17
N TYR A 154 12.70 -5.81 -22.16
CA TYR A 154 11.52 -5.04 -22.54
C TYR A 154 10.44 -5.09 -21.45
N ARG A 155 10.17 -6.28 -20.88
CA ARG A 155 9.21 -6.44 -19.77
C ARG A 155 9.61 -5.65 -18.53
N LYS A 156 10.90 -5.71 -18.15
CA LYS A 156 11.45 -4.93 -17.03
C LYS A 156 11.29 -3.42 -17.25
N LYS A 157 11.50 -2.93 -18.47
CA LYS A 157 11.29 -1.52 -18.80
C LYS A 157 9.83 -1.11 -18.56
N ILE A 158 8.87 -1.90 -19.04
CA ILE A 158 7.45 -1.59 -18.85
C ILE A 158 7.03 -1.67 -17.38
N LEU A 159 7.51 -2.66 -16.63
CA LEU A 159 7.25 -2.75 -15.19
C LEU A 159 7.74 -1.51 -14.45
N ASN A 160 8.95 -1.03 -14.76
CA ASN A 160 9.45 0.22 -14.20
C ASN A 160 8.57 1.41 -14.59
N THR A 161 8.17 1.52 -15.87
CA THR A 161 7.25 2.58 -16.33
C THR A 161 5.91 2.56 -15.59
N ILE A 162 5.37 1.37 -15.30
CA ILE A 162 4.14 1.20 -14.51
C ILE A 162 4.36 1.67 -13.08
N LEU A 163 5.43 1.22 -12.41
CA LEU A 163 5.77 1.61 -11.05
C LEU A 163 6.01 3.12 -10.91
N ASP A 164 6.61 3.73 -11.91
CA ASP A 164 6.89 5.15 -11.95
C ASP A 164 5.63 6.00 -12.10
N ASN A 165 4.59 5.48 -12.76
CA ASN A 165 3.39 6.24 -13.13
C ASN A 165 2.10 5.76 -12.45
N VAL A 166 2.18 4.79 -11.55
CA VAL A 166 1.01 4.36 -10.78
C VAL A 166 0.49 5.53 -9.94
N THR A 167 -0.82 5.70 -9.89
CA THR A 167 -1.50 6.73 -9.10
C THR A 167 -2.37 6.06 -8.06
N PHE A 168 -2.26 6.52 -6.81
CA PHE A 168 -3.09 6.04 -5.71
C PHE A 168 -4.05 7.14 -5.28
N GLU A 169 -5.28 6.77 -4.98
CA GLU A 169 -6.30 7.65 -4.43
C GLU A 169 -6.99 6.90 -3.29
N PHE A 170 -6.84 7.40 -2.08
CA PHE A 170 -7.49 6.89 -0.89
C PHE A 170 -8.57 7.89 -0.48
N THR A 171 -9.77 7.42 -0.21
CA THR A 171 -10.87 8.28 0.26
C THR A 171 -11.52 7.69 1.49
N ASN A 172 -12.01 8.57 2.37
CA ASN A 172 -12.65 8.21 3.62
C ASN A 172 -11.81 7.24 4.46
N ILE A 173 -10.68 7.74 4.96
CA ILE A 173 -9.75 6.98 5.79
C ILE A 173 -10.04 7.30 7.25
N HIS A 174 -10.22 6.27 8.07
CA HIS A 174 -10.37 6.37 9.50
C HIS A 174 -9.48 5.36 10.21
N ILE A 175 -8.51 5.87 10.96
CA ILE A 175 -7.59 5.08 11.76
C ILE A 175 -7.89 5.36 13.24
N ARG A 176 -8.36 4.36 13.97
CA ARG A 176 -8.64 4.41 15.40
C ARG A 176 -7.58 3.62 16.16
N TYR A 177 -6.84 4.31 17.01
CA TYR A 177 -5.92 3.72 17.97
C TYR A 177 -6.65 3.50 19.30
N GLU A 178 -6.66 2.27 19.80
CA GLU A 178 -7.28 1.88 21.06
C GLU A 178 -6.24 1.36 22.04
N ASP A 179 -6.11 2.03 23.19
CA ASP A 179 -5.32 1.55 24.31
C ASP A 179 -6.23 1.22 25.50
N SER A 180 -6.77 0.01 25.51
CA SER A 180 -7.60 -0.51 26.61
C SER A 180 -6.79 -1.24 27.68
N LYS A 181 -5.51 -1.52 27.42
CA LYS A 181 -4.63 -2.32 28.30
C LYS A 181 -3.68 -1.46 29.13
N HIS A 182 -3.84 -0.13 29.05
CA HIS A 182 -2.97 0.85 29.69
C HIS A 182 -1.50 0.69 29.33
N VAL A 183 -1.23 0.26 28.09
CA VAL A 183 0.14 -0.05 27.64
C VAL A 183 0.88 1.22 27.27
N ALA A 184 0.19 2.18 26.65
CA ALA A 184 0.76 3.48 26.27
C ALA A 184 0.28 4.62 27.18
N SER A 185 -0.88 4.46 27.83
CA SER A 185 -1.54 5.52 28.60
C SER A 185 -2.12 5.01 29.92
N PRO A 186 -2.09 5.82 31.01
CA PRO A 186 -2.68 5.43 32.30
C PRO A 186 -4.22 5.34 32.30
N ILE A 187 -4.90 5.88 31.28
CA ILE A 187 -6.36 5.95 31.18
C ILE A 187 -6.78 5.25 29.89
N PRO A 188 -7.85 4.45 29.87
CA PRO A 188 -8.32 3.81 28.65
C PRO A 188 -8.73 4.88 27.64
N LEU A 189 -8.04 4.90 26.50
CA LEU A 189 -8.08 5.99 25.53
C LEU A 189 -8.27 5.41 24.14
N ALA A 190 -9.12 6.06 23.35
CA ALA A 190 -9.14 5.90 21.92
C ALA A 190 -8.79 7.21 21.23
N LEU A 191 -7.76 7.20 20.39
CA LEU A 191 -7.45 8.29 19.49
C LEU A 191 -7.92 7.91 18.11
N GLY A 192 -8.39 8.87 17.31
CA GLY A 192 -8.64 8.59 15.90
C GLY A 192 -8.22 9.71 14.98
N LEU A 193 -7.77 9.29 13.81
CA LEU A 193 -7.38 10.13 12.69
C LEU A 193 -8.37 9.85 11.55
N MET A 194 -9.05 10.89 11.08
CA MET A 194 -9.91 10.84 9.91
C MET A 194 -9.33 11.70 8.81
N ILE A 195 -9.23 11.16 7.60
CA ILE A 195 -8.71 11.85 6.42
C ILE A 195 -9.70 11.67 5.27
N ASP A 196 -10.14 12.77 4.67
CA ASP A 196 -11.15 12.70 3.61
C ASP A 196 -10.56 12.14 2.32
N SER A 197 -9.35 12.60 1.93
CA SER A 197 -8.66 12.08 0.74
C SER A 197 -7.14 12.18 0.83
N ILE A 198 -6.45 11.15 0.31
CA ILE A 198 -5.03 11.16 0.01
C ILE A 198 -4.83 10.77 -1.45
N ILE A 199 -4.21 11.63 -2.25
CA ILE A 199 -3.88 11.37 -3.65
C ILE A 199 -2.37 11.35 -3.80
N ILE A 200 -1.82 10.28 -4.36
CA ILE A 200 -0.41 10.13 -4.68
C ILE A 200 -0.29 9.99 -6.19
N SER A 201 0.29 11.01 -6.83
CA SER A 201 0.49 11.03 -8.28
C SER A 201 1.93 11.36 -8.64
N THR A 202 2.38 10.82 -9.76
CA THR A 202 3.67 11.17 -10.35
C THR A 202 3.61 12.56 -10.97
N THR A 203 4.67 13.34 -10.77
CA THR A 203 4.74 14.72 -11.24
C THR A 203 6.01 14.97 -12.05
N ASN A 204 5.97 16.01 -12.87
CA ASN A 204 7.18 16.58 -13.46
C ASN A 204 8.00 17.38 -12.43
N ALA A 205 9.14 17.91 -12.86
CA ALA A 205 10.05 18.70 -12.02
C ALA A 205 9.39 19.97 -11.43
N ASN A 206 8.28 20.43 -12.01
CA ASN A 206 7.54 21.59 -11.56
C ASN A 206 6.36 21.22 -10.63
N GLY A 207 6.22 19.96 -10.24
CA GLY A 207 5.16 19.50 -9.34
C GLY A 207 3.77 19.38 -9.97
N GLN A 208 3.67 19.42 -11.31
CA GLN A 208 2.43 19.18 -12.04
C GLN A 208 2.29 17.69 -12.35
N ALA A 209 1.08 17.15 -12.19
CA ALA A 209 0.79 15.75 -12.48
C ALA A 209 1.02 15.47 -13.98
N GLU A 210 1.95 14.56 -14.27
CA GLU A 210 2.34 14.24 -15.64
C GLU A 210 2.80 12.77 -15.72
N PHE A 211 2.54 12.14 -16.85
CA PHE A 211 3.10 10.83 -17.14
C PHE A 211 4.58 10.97 -17.50
N VAL A 212 5.45 10.36 -16.70
CA VAL A 212 6.90 10.41 -16.89
C VAL A 212 7.34 9.22 -17.73
N ASP A 213 7.78 9.50 -18.96
CA ASP A 213 8.56 8.55 -19.77
C ASP A 213 10.05 8.78 -19.51
N ARG A 214 10.70 7.84 -18.80
CA ARG A 214 12.15 7.91 -18.50
C ARG A 214 13.03 8.03 -19.75
N ALA A 215 12.58 7.53 -20.91
CA ALA A 215 13.33 7.66 -22.15
C ALA A 215 13.38 9.12 -22.65
N GLN A 216 12.36 9.92 -22.35
CA GLN A 216 12.23 11.30 -22.79
C GLN A 216 12.68 12.29 -21.71
N ALA A 217 12.38 12.00 -20.44
CA ALA A 217 12.61 12.93 -19.32
C ALA A 217 14.10 13.17 -19.03
N ARG A 218 15.01 12.23 -19.38
CA ARG A 218 16.45 12.30 -19.04
C ARG A 218 16.74 12.60 -17.56
N THR A 219 15.79 12.35 -16.66
CA THR A 219 15.94 12.55 -15.21
C THR A 219 16.32 11.23 -14.55
N ALA A 220 17.29 11.27 -13.64
CA ALA A 220 17.62 10.13 -12.80
C ALA A 220 16.54 9.85 -11.74
N PHE A 221 15.68 10.83 -11.46
CA PHE A 221 14.71 10.84 -10.37
C PHE A 221 13.28 10.92 -10.88
N VAL A 222 12.37 10.29 -10.13
CA VAL A 222 10.91 10.37 -10.29
C VAL A 222 10.37 11.21 -9.14
N HIS A 223 9.62 12.26 -9.45
CA HIS A 223 8.95 13.07 -8.45
C HIS A 223 7.54 12.52 -8.22
N ARG A 224 7.14 12.41 -6.95
CA ARG A 224 5.77 12.08 -6.58
C ARG A 224 5.25 13.15 -5.63
N ARG A 225 4.00 13.53 -5.84
CA ARG A 225 3.27 14.46 -4.98
C ARG A 225 2.23 13.68 -4.20
N LEU A 226 2.23 13.87 -2.89
CA LEU A 226 1.17 13.44 -1.99
C LEU A 226 0.32 14.68 -1.66
N GLU A 227 -0.95 14.63 -2.00
CA GLU A 227 -1.93 15.65 -1.65
C GLU A 227 -2.92 15.07 -0.66
N MET A 228 -3.11 15.75 0.47
CA MET A 228 -4.04 15.35 1.51
C MET A 228 -5.11 16.42 1.67
N THR A 229 -6.37 16.03 1.54
CA THR A 229 -7.52 16.90 1.76
C THR A 229 -8.15 16.56 3.09
N GLN A 230 -8.21 17.55 3.98
CA GLN A 230 -8.89 17.50 5.29
C GLN A 230 -8.45 16.33 6.18
N ALA A 231 -7.67 16.63 7.21
CA ALA A 231 -7.34 15.68 8.27
C ALA A 231 -7.86 16.20 9.60
N SER A 232 -8.50 15.33 10.39
CA SER A 232 -8.97 15.65 11.72
C SER A 232 -8.55 14.57 12.72
N VAL A 233 -8.34 14.99 13.96
CA VAL A 233 -8.01 14.10 15.06
C VAL A 233 -9.06 14.25 16.15
N TYR A 234 -9.47 13.13 16.72
CA TYR A 234 -10.33 13.09 17.89
C TYR A 234 -9.73 12.20 18.99
N SER A 235 -10.24 12.40 20.20
CA SER A 235 -9.89 11.63 21.38
C SER A 235 -11.16 11.29 22.16
N ASP A 236 -11.39 10.01 22.38
CA ASP A 236 -12.50 9.47 23.17
C ASP A 236 -11.95 8.70 24.37
N ASN A 237 -12.68 8.72 25.49
CA ASN A 237 -12.42 7.81 26.60
C ASN A 237 -13.06 6.45 26.31
N ILE A 238 -12.34 5.36 26.53
CA ILE A 238 -12.91 4.01 26.42
C ILE A 238 -13.60 3.69 27.75
N GLU A 239 -14.94 3.74 27.78
CA GLU A 239 -15.71 3.29 28.94
C GLU A 239 -15.60 1.77 29.08
N ILE A 240 -15.02 1.31 30.19
CA ILE A 240 -14.95 -0.12 30.53
C ILE A 240 -16.33 -0.54 31.04
N PRO A 241 -17.01 -1.53 30.42
CA PRO A 241 -18.29 -2.02 30.92
C PRO A 241 -18.14 -2.54 32.36
N GLY A 242 -18.73 -1.84 33.33
CA GLY A 242 -18.71 -2.22 34.75
C GLY A 242 -17.84 -1.36 35.68
N ALA A 243 -17.12 -0.35 35.17
CA ALA A 243 -16.45 0.63 36.03
C ALA A 243 -17.49 1.62 36.60
N LYS A 244 -17.58 1.75 37.93
CA LYS A 244 -18.37 2.81 38.58
C LYS A 244 -17.81 4.16 38.15
N ASP A 245 -18.66 5.03 37.61
CA ASP A 245 -18.33 6.40 37.25
C ASP A 245 -17.56 7.10 38.38
N PRO A 246 -16.29 7.50 38.17
CA PRO A 246 -15.72 8.53 39.02
C PRO A 246 -16.52 9.81 38.78
N LYS A 247 -17.14 10.34 39.85
CA LYS A 247 -17.87 11.62 39.84
C LYS A 247 -16.92 12.77 39.47
N GLY A 248 -16.64 12.93 38.18
CA GLY A 248 -15.98 14.07 37.56
C GLY A 248 -16.97 14.83 36.67
N PRO A 249 -16.70 16.11 36.36
CA PRO A 249 -17.62 16.90 35.55
C PRO A 249 -17.79 16.28 34.17
N SER A 250 -19.04 15.96 33.82
CA SER A 250 -19.45 15.51 32.49
C SER A 250 -19.00 16.54 31.44
N ARG A 251 -17.88 16.25 30.78
CA ARG A 251 -17.50 16.88 29.52
C ARG A 251 -17.65 15.83 28.42
N SER A 252 -18.91 15.57 28.05
CA SER A 252 -19.22 15.15 26.68
C SER A 252 -18.86 16.34 25.79
N GLY A 253 -17.67 16.29 25.23
CA GLY A 253 -17.15 17.25 24.30
C GLY A 253 -16.15 16.51 23.45
N SER A 254 -16.61 15.98 22.33
CA SER A 254 -15.74 15.55 21.24
C SER A 254 -14.83 16.72 20.91
N ASN A 255 -13.59 16.70 21.39
CA ASN A 255 -12.59 17.67 20.98
C ASN A 255 -12.14 17.26 19.56
N ILE A 256 -12.96 17.62 18.58
CA ILE A 256 -12.58 17.60 17.17
C ILE A 256 -11.51 18.69 17.04
N ILE A 257 -10.24 18.28 16.94
CA ILE A 257 -9.17 19.20 16.62
C ILE A 257 -9.33 19.49 15.12
N HIS A 258 -9.80 20.71 14.82
CA HIS A 258 -9.99 21.21 13.47
C HIS A 258 -8.71 21.09 12.61
N PRO A 259 -8.85 20.93 11.29
CA PRO A 259 -7.75 20.59 10.40
C PRO A 259 -6.62 21.64 10.44
N PHE A 260 -5.41 21.15 10.63
CA PHE A 260 -4.19 21.93 10.46
C PHE A 260 -4.12 22.48 9.03
N LYS A 261 -4.17 23.81 8.88
CA LYS A 261 -3.67 24.48 7.67
C LYS A 261 -2.15 24.51 7.76
N LEU A 262 -1.47 23.66 7.00
CA LEU A 262 -0.08 23.89 6.63
C LEU A 262 -0.08 25.02 5.58
N VAL A 263 0.48 26.17 5.97
CA VAL A 263 0.84 27.29 5.08
C VAL A 263 2.16 26.97 4.39
#